data_AF-A0A1H8MMS1-F1
#
_entry.id   AF-A0A1H8MMS1-F1
#
_cell.length_a   1.000
_cell.length_b   1.000
_cell.length_c   1.000
_cell.angle_alpha   90.00
_cell.angle_beta   90.00
_cell.angle_gamma   90.00
#
_symmetry.space_group_name_H-M   'P 1'
#
loop_
_entity.id
_entity.type
_entity.pdbx_description
1 polymer ?
#
loop_
_entity_poly.entity_id
_entity_poly.type
_entity_poly.pdbx_seq_one_letter_code
_entity_poly.pdbx_strand_id
1 'polypeptide(L)'
;MVMPSQMLVSPNAASDNMIPDVTASRTPARVVSAPLAPTAELTSTPKRRSFTAKYKLRILDETDRSEGTGGVTSILRREGLYSSALTD
;
A
#
# COMPACT_ATOMS: atom_id res chain seq x y z
N MET A 1 26.40 -7.87 -16.21
CA MET A 1 26.38 -8.07 -14.75
C MET A 1 25.59 -9.35 -14.48
N VAL A 2 26.25 -10.48 -14.30
CA VAL A 2 25.61 -11.78 -14.05
C VAL A 2 25.80 -12.10 -12.58
N MET A 3 24.70 -12.31 -11.84
CA MET A 3 24.75 -12.78 -10.46
C MET A 3 24.92 -14.31 -10.44
N PRO A 4 25.83 -14.88 -9.62
CA PRO A 4 25.92 -16.32 -9.47
C PRO A 4 24.83 -16.84 -8.52
N SER A 5 24.25 -17.98 -8.87
CA SER A 5 23.26 -18.69 -8.05
C SER A 5 23.93 -19.29 -6.80
N GLN A 6 23.48 -18.91 -5.60
CA GLN A 6 23.90 -19.58 -4.37
C GLN A 6 23.29 -20.99 -4.28
N MET A 7 24.15 -21.99 -4.12
CA MET A 7 23.78 -23.35 -3.75
C MET A 7 23.48 -23.41 -2.25
N LEU A 8 22.38 -24.06 -1.89
CA LEU A 8 21.97 -24.32 -0.51
C LEU A 8 22.76 -25.52 0.02
N VAL A 9 23.67 -25.28 0.95
CA VAL A 9 24.42 -26.33 1.66
C VAL A 9 23.58 -26.82 2.83
N SER A 10 23.25 -28.12 2.82
CA SER A 10 22.60 -28.83 3.93
C SER A 10 23.54 -28.99 5.14
N PRO A 11 23.00 -29.15 6.36
CA PRO A 11 23.75 -28.96 7.59
C PRO A 11 24.53 -30.21 8.00
N ASN A 12 25.83 -30.05 8.28
CA ASN A 12 26.61 -31.10 8.93
C ASN A 12 26.35 -31.11 10.43
N ALA A 13 26.04 -32.31 10.90
CA ALA A 13 25.85 -32.70 12.27
C ALA A 13 27.14 -32.64 13.11
N ALA A 14 26.93 -32.69 14.42
CA ALA A 14 27.89 -32.93 15.49
C ALA A 14 28.74 -31.73 15.95
N SER A 15 28.35 -31.16 17.08
CA SER A 15 29.23 -31.08 18.26
C SER A 15 28.36 -30.71 19.46
N ASP A 16 28.00 -31.67 20.29
CA ASP A 16 28.78 -32.16 21.44
C ASP A 16 28.52 -31.30 22.68
N ASN A 17 28.03 -31.98 23.70
CA ASN A 17 27.22 -31.44 24.78
C ASN A 17 28.14 -31.05 25.95
N MET A 18 28.38 -29.76 26.17
CA MET A 18 28.95 -29.26 27.41
C MET A 18 28.25 -27.97 27.84
N ILE A 19 27.43 -28.10 28.89
CA ILE A 19 26.91 -26.97 29.67
C ILE A 19 27.54 -27.09 31.06
N PRO A 20 28.42 -26.18 31.49
CA PRO A 20 28.64 -25.98 32.91
C PRO A 20 27.55 -25.05 33.44
N ASP A 21 26.94 -25.52 34.52
CA ASP A 21 25.96 -24.86 35.37
C ASP A 21 26.44 -23.47 35.80
N VAL A 22 25.85 -22.42 35.23
CA VAL A 22 26.00 -21.05 35.72
C VAL A 22 24.64 -20.57 36.16
N THR A 23 24.41 -20.71 37.46
CA THR A 23 23.31 -20.14 38.24
C THR A 23 23.18 -18.64 37.97
N ALA A 24 22.32 -18.27 37.02
CA ALA A 24 21.91 -16.88 36.81
C ALA A 24 20.55 -16.67 37.49
N SER A 25 20.56 -15.91 38.59
CA SER A 25 19.37 -15.39 39.26
C SER A 25 18.57 -14.50 38.32
N ARG A 26 17.60 -15.10 37.62
CA ARG A 26 16.70 -14.42 36.69
C ARG A 26 15.58 -13.73 37.46
N THR A 27 15.67 -12.41 37.59
CA THR A 27 14.55 -11.58 38.05
C THR A 27 13.36 -11.79 37.09
N PRO A 28 12.12 -11.93 37.59
CA PRO A 28 10.98 -12.17 36.72
C PRO A 28 10.72 -10.91 35.87
N ALA A 29 10.81 -11.06 34.56
CA ALA A 29 10.47 -10.00 33.63
C ALA A 29 8.99 -9.62 33.81
N ARG A 30 8.73 -8.35 34.16
CA ARG A 30 7.37 -7.80 34.20
C ARG A 30 6.86 -7.71 32.76
N VAL A 31 6.00 -8.64 32.37
CA VAL A 31 5.34 -8.62 31.06
C VAL A 31 4.15 -7.68 31.12
N VAL A 32 4.12 -6.66 30.27
CA VAL A 32 2.96 -5.79 30.06
C VAL A 32 2.30 -6.23 28.76
N SER A 33 1.00 -6.51 28.80
CA SER A 33 0.24 -6.89 27.61
C SER A 33 0.18 -5.72 26.62
N ALA A 34 0.66 -5.94 25.40
CA ALA A 34 0.50 -4.97 24.33
C ALA A 34 -0.99 -4.82 23.95
N PRO A 35 -1.46 -3.59 23.64
CA PRO A 35 -2.79 -3.38 23.11
C PRO A 35 -2.99 -4.17 21.80
N LEU A 36 -4.19 -4.70 21.59
CA LEU A 36 -4.54 -5.40 20.36
C LEU A 36 -4.40 -4.45 19.16
N ALA A 37 -3.51 -4.79 18.22
CA ALA A 37 -3.33 -4.00 17.01
C ALA A 37 -4.61 -4.04 16.15
N PRO A 38 -5.08 -2.90 15.62
CA PRO A 38 -6.22 -2.90 14.72
C PRO A 38 -5.87 -3.65 13.42
N THR A 39 -6.75 -4.55 13.01
CA THR A 39 -6.63 -5.25 11.72
C THR A 39 -6.96 -4.27 10.59
N ALA A 40 -6.03 -4.04 9.66
CA ALA A 40 -6.31 -3.21 8.49
C ALA A 40 -7.35 -3.92 7.59
N GLU A 41 -8.52 -3.32 7.42
CA GLU A 41 -9.57 -3.80 6.51
C GLU A 41 -9.17 -3.58 5.04
N LEU A 42 -8.20 -4.36 4.57
CA LEU A 42 -7.78 -4.33 3.18
C LEU A 42 -8.62 -5.34 2.38
N THR A 43 -9.36 -4.85 1.39
CA THR A 43 -10.00 -5.73 0.41
C THR A 43 -8.91 -6.35 -0.47
N SER A 44 -8.97 -7.68 -0.70
CA SER A 44 -8.02 -8.41 -1.54
C SER A 44 -7.98 -7.91 -3.00
N THR A 45 -9.07 -7.30 -3.46
CA THR A 45 -9.20 -6.82 -4.84
C THR A 45 -9.01 -5.30 -4.92
N PRO A 46 -8.06 -4.80 -5.72
CA PRO A 46 -7.87 -3.37 -5.94
C PRO A 46 -9.03 -2.80 -6.77
N LYS A 47 -9.75 -1.81 -6.23
CA LYS A 47 -10.85 -1.14 -6.94
C LYS A 47 -10.34 0.09 -7.68
N ARG A 48 -10.46 0.09 -9.01
CA ARG A 48 -10.17 1.26 -9.86
C ARG A 48 -11.42 2.13 -10.00
N ARG A 49 -11.22 3.43 -10.21
CA ARG A 49 -12.31 4.36 -10.55
C ARG A 49 -12.85 4.04 -11.94
N SER A 50 -14.18 4.00 -12.07
CA SER A 50 -14.87 3.85 -13.37
C SER A 50 -15.67 5.11 -13.66
N PHE A 51 -15.50 5.66 -14.86
CA PHE A 51 -16.24 6.83 -15.33
C PHE A 51 -17.48 6.38 -16.09
N THR A 52 -18.64 6.50 -15.45
CA THR A 52 -19.93 6.15 -16.06
C THR A 52 -20.31 7.15 -17.15
N ALA A 53 -21.17 6.76 -18.10
CA ALA A 53 -21.66 7.66 -19.14
C ALA A 53 -22.32 8.91 -18.55
N LYS A 54 -23.18 8.74 -17.54
CA LYS A 54 -23.81 9.84 -16.80
C LYS A 54 -22.79 10.80 -16.20
N TYR A 55 -21.71 10.28 -15.62
CA TYR A 55 -20.65 11.11 -15.06
C TYR A 55 -19.96 11.93 -16.16
N LYS A 56 -19.60 11.29 -17.29
CA LYS A 56 -18.94 11.97 -18.40
C LYS A 56 -19.80 13.08 -18.98
N LEU A 57 -21.08 12.79 -19.25
CA LEU A 57 -22.04 13.78 -19.75
C LEU A 57 -22.16 14.98 -18.81
N ARG A 58 -22.25 14.75 -17.50
CA ARG A 58 -22.27 15.84 -16.50
C ARG A 58 -21.05 16.75 -16.61
N ILE A 59 -19.86 16.19 -16.85
CA ILE A 59 -18.64 17.00 -16.98
C ILE A 59 -18.66 17.82 -18.27
N LEU A 60 -19.04 17.22 -19.40
CA LEU A 60 -19.15 17.93 -20.69
C LEU A 60 -20.14 19.10 -20.59
N ASP A 61 -21.31 18.82 -20.02
CA ASP A 61 -22.35 19.80 -19.72
C ASP A 61 -21.86 20.98 -18.87
N GLU A 62 -20.98 20.73 -17.91
CA GLU A 62 -20.44 21.77 -17.04
C GLU A 62 -19.33 22.56 -17.74
N THR A 63 -18.48 21.88 -18.52
CA THR A 63 -17.44 22.55 -19.31
C THR A 63 -18.04 23.45 -20.39
N ASP A 64 -19.13 23.02 -21.03
CA ASP A 64 -19.85 23.79 -22.05
C ASP A 64 -20.51 25.04 -21.48
N ARG A 65 -20.98 24.98 -20.23
CA ARG A 65 -21.57 26.13 -19.52
C ARG A 65 -20.54 27.01 -18.82
N SER A 66 -19.27 26.60 -18.79
CA SER A 66 -18.26 27.34 -18.05
C SER A 66 -17.84 28.59 -18.82
N GLU A 67 -18.04 29.76 -18.22
CA GLU A 67 -17.64 31.03 -18.79
C GLU A 67 -16.46 31.64 -18.03
N GLY A 68 -15.68 32.46 -18.72
CA GLY A 68 -14.54 33.18 -18.15
C GLY A 68 -13.24 32.38 -18.12
N THR A 69 -12.15 33.10 -17.85
CA THR A 69 -10.80 32.54 -17.85
C THR A 69 -10.64 31.51 -16.74
N GLY A 70 -10.43 30.24 -17.13
CA GLY A 70 -10.17 29.14 -16.18
C GLY A 70 -11.40 28.39 -15.69
N GLY A 71 -12.61 28.65 -16.24
CA GLY A 71 -13.82 27.90 -15.90
C GLY A 71 -13.64 26.39 -16.10
N VAL A 72 -13.27 25.99 -17.32
CA VAL A 72 -13.01 24.58 -17.68
C VAL A 72 -11.95 23.94 -16.78
N THR A 73 -10.83 24.62 -16.53
CA THR A 73 -9.72 24.04 -15.74
C THR A 73 -10.08 23.90 -14.26
N SER A 74 -10.94 24.76 -13.72
CA SER A 74 -11.45 24.63 -12.36
C SER A 74 -12.27 23.34 -12.17
N ILE A 75 -13.13 23.03 -13.16
CA ILE A 75 -13.93 21.80 -13.20
C ILE A 75 -13.03 20.58 -13.27
N LEU A 76 -12.08 20.56 -14.23
CA LEU A 76 -11.16 19.43 -14.41
C LEU A 76 -10.32 19.14 -13.16
N ARG A 77 -9.84 20.18 -12.45
CA ARG A 77 -9.09 20.02 -11.19
C ARG A 77 -9.94 19.42 -10.07
N ARG A 78 -11.18 19.87 -9.92
CA ARG A 78 -12.12 19.32 -8.94
C ARG A 78 -12.39 17.83 -9.19
N GLU A 79 -12.43 17.44 -10.46
CA GLU A 79 -12.76 16.08 -10.88
C GLU A 79 -11.53 15.16 -11.01
N GLY A 80 -10.31 15.73 -10.90
CA GLY A 80 -9.04 15.02 -11.07
C GLY A 80 -8.79 14.58 -12.51
N LEU A 81 -9.24 15.36 -13.49
CA LEU A 81 -9.13 15.10 -14.92
C LEU A 81 -8.08 15.98 -15.58
N TYR A 82 -7.46 15.47 -16.63
CA TYR A 82 -6.57 16.23 -17.52
C TYR A 82 -7.35 16.70 -18.75
N SER A 83 -6.84 17.72 -19.45
CA SER A 83 -7.46 18.23 -20.69
C SER A 83 -7.55 17.16 -21.78
N SER A 84 -6.62 16.20 -21.81
CA SER A 84 -6.66 15.05 -22.74
C SER A 84 -7.84 14.12 -22.53
N ALA A 85 -8.57 14.23 -21.42
CA ALA A 85 -9.78 13.46 -21.16
C ALA A 85 -11.02 14.05 -21.86
N LEU A 86 -10.95 15.29 -22.36
CA LEU A 86 -11.99 15.89 -23.19
C LEU A 86 -11.70 15.53 -24.65
N THR A 87 -12.61 14.77 -25.25
CA THR A 87 -12.55 14.36 -26.66
C THR A 87 -13.89 14.69 -27.31
N ASP A 88 -13.83 14.96 -28.61
CA ASP A 88 -15.00 14.96 -29.50
C ASP A 88 -15.50 13.52 -29.71
#